data_AF-A0ABC8UI14-F1
#
_entry.id   AF-A0ABC8UI14-F1
#
_cell.length_a   1.000
_cell.length_b   1.000
_cell.length_c   1.000
_cell.angle_alpha   90.00
_cell.angle_beta   90.00
_cell.angle_gamma   90.00
#
_symmetry.space_group_name_H-M   'P 1'
#
loop_
_entity.id
_entity.type
_entity.pdbx_description
1 polymer ?
#
loop_
_entity_poly.entity_id
_entity_poly.type
_entity_poly.pdbx_seq_one_letter_code
_entity_poly.pdbx_strand_id
1 'polypeptide(L)'
;MAYCGISSNLIVYLTRMLHQGTVTASNNVTNWTGAIWMTPILGAYVADAHLGRYWTFVTASAIYLSGICLLTLAVSLPGLRPPPCKDVNAADCPKASTLELGVFYAALYIIAFATGGTKPNISTIGAGQFDDFDPKEKAQKLSFFSLWMLSIFIGVLFGNTIVVYIQDNVGWALGYGIPAAGLALSITIFLVGTPFYRHKKPAGSPFTKMARVVVAALRKWRVPVPINRLELYELDLEEYSKRRKFKIESTPTFRFA
;
A
#
# COMPACT_ATOMS: atom_id res chain seq x y z
N MET A 1 -2.80 -7.53 9.10
CA MET A 1 -3.94 -8.47 9.22
C MET A 1 -4.71 -8.64 7.91
N ALA A 2 -5.47 -7.65 7.42
CA ALA A 2 -6.35 -7.83 6.24
C ALA A 2 -5.64 -8.31 4.96
N TYR A 3 -4.57 -7.64 4.53
CA TYR A 3 -3.78 -8.07 3.37
C TYR A 3 -3.24 -9.49 3.52
N CYS A 4 -2.65 -9.82 4.66
CA CYS A 4 -2.06 -11.14 4.90
C CYS A 4 -3.12 -12.24 4.95
N GLY A 5 -4.25 -12.00 5.62
CA GLY A 5 -5.37 -12.95 5.66
C GLY A 5 -6.00 -13.20 4.29
N ILE A 6 -6.02 -12.20 3.40
CA ILE A 6 -6.45 -12.41 2.01
C ILE A 6 -5.38 -13.17 1.25
N SER A 7 -4.16 -12.64 1.19
CA SER A 7 -3.07 -13.17 0.37
C SER A 7 -2.69 -14.61 0.69
N SER A 8 -2.68 -15.00 1.96
CA SER A 8 -2.18 -16.31 2.39
C SER A 8 -3.10 -17.46 1.99
N ASN A 9 -4.41 -17.22 1.89
CA ASN A 9 -5.39 -18.27 1.58
C ASN A 9 -6.15 -18.04 0.25
N LEU A 10 -5.80 -17.01 -0.50
CA LEU A 10 -6.47 -16.66 -1.77
C LEU A 10 -6.38 -17.79 -2.81
N ILE A 11 -5.25 -18.49 -2.87
CA ILE A 11 -5.08 -19.61 -3.82
C ILE A 11 -6.03 -20.76 -3.51
N VAL A 12 -6.27 -21.04 -2.22
CA VAL A 12 -7.20 -22.08 -1.78
C VAL A 12 -8.63 -21.67 -2.11
N TYR A 13 -8.98 -20.39 -1.94
CA TYR A 13 -10.27 -19.88 -2.36
C TYR A 13 -10.50 -20.03 -3.88
N LEU A 14 -9.52 -19.60 -4.69
CA LEU A 14 -9.62 -19.68 -6.15
C LEU A 14 -9.75 -21.12 -6.67
N THR A 15 -9.03 -22.06 -6.05
CA THR A 15 -9.03 -23.47 -6.45
C THR A 15 -10.26 -24.22 -5.93
N ARG A 16 -10.62 -24.06 -4.65
CA ARG A 16 -11.73 -24.80 -4.02
C ARG A 16 -13.10 -24.20 -4.25
N MET A 17 -13.22 -22.86 -4.25
CA MET A 17 -14.51 -22.18 -4.33
C MET A 17 -14.80 -21.65 -5.74
N LEU A 18 -13.80 -21.16 -6.48
CA LEU A 18 -14.01 -20.70 -7.86
C LEU A 18 -13.69 -21.76 -8.93
N HIS A 19 -13.30 -22.97 -8.50
CA HIS A 19 -12.98 -24.10 -9.36
C HIS A 19 -11.95 -23.76 -10.46
N GLN A 20 -11.00 -22.86 -10.17
CA GLN A 20 -9.89 -22.57 -11.08
C GLN A 20 -8.83 -23.66 -10.98
N GLY A 21 -8.20 -23.97 -12.12
CA GLY A 21 -7.01 -24.83 -12.14
C GLY A 21 -5.87 -24.18 -11.35
N THR A 22 -5.07 -24.99 -10.64
CA THR A 22 -3.99 -24.54 -9.75
C THR A 22 -3.00 -23.59 -10.45
N VAL A 23 -2.68 -23.83 -11.73
CA VAL A 23 -1.80 -22.98 -12.52
C VAL A 23 -2.41 -21.58 -12.72
N THR A 24 -3.67 -21.53 -13.16
CA THR A 24 -4.38 -20.27 -13.38
C THR A 24 -4.57 -19.50 -12.07
N ALA A 25 -4.96 -20.18 -10.99
CA ALA A 25 -5.09 -19.58 -9.67
C ALA A 25 -3.77 -18.98 -9.18
N SER A 26 -2.66 -19.71 -9.31
CA SER A 26 -1.33 -19.23 -8.92
C SER A 26 -0.89 -17.99 -9.71
N ASN A 27 -1.11 -17.99 -11.03
CA ASN A 27 -0.83 -16.82 -11.87
C ASN A 27 -1.66 -15.60 -11.45
N ASN A 28 -2.95 -15.79 -11.15
CA ASN A 28 -3.84 -14.71 -10.72
C ASN A 28 -3.43 -14.12 -9.36
N VAL A 29 -3.06 -14.97 -8.39
CA VAL A 29 -2.55 -14.52 -7.09
C VAL A 29 -1.23 -13.76 -7.25
N THR A 30 -0.33 -14.24 -8.10
CA THR A 30 0.97 -13.59 -8.35
C THR A 30 0.79 -12.25 -9.04
N ASN A 31 -0.10 -12.18 -10.06
CA ASN A 31 -0.43 -10.92 -10.75
C ASN A 31 -1.04 -9.88 -9.80
N TRP A 32 -1.98 -10.31 -8.94
CA TRP A 32 -2.57 -9.45 -7.93
C TRP A 32 -1.54 -8.94 -6.91
N THR A 33 -0.67 -9.84 -6.44
CA THR A 33 0.44 -9.48 -5.54
C THR A 33 1.38 -8.47 -6.20
N GLY A 34 1.77 -8.70 -7.47
CA GLY A 34 2.59 -7.78 -8.24
C GLY A 34 1.94 -6.39 -8.37
N ALA A 35 0.64 -6.32 -8.65
CA ALA A 35 -0.10 -5.06 -8.69
C ALA A 35 -0.06 -4.32 -7.33
N ILE A 36 -0.19 -5.04 -6.21
CA ILE A 36 -0.09 -4.46 -4.86
C ILE A 36 1.27 -3.83 -4.59
N TRP A 37 2.35 -4.39 -5.12
CA TRP A 37 3.70 -3.84 -4.93
C TRP A 37 4.04 -2.70 -5.88
N MET A 38 3.35 -2.59 -7.02
CA MET A 38 3.52 -1.47 -7.97
C MET A 38 2.68 -0.23 -7.63
N THR A 39 1.46 -0.43 -7.14
CA THR A 39 0.54 0.67 -6.79
C THR A 39 1.07 1.70 -5.78
N PRO A 40 1.98 1.41 -4.83
CA PRO A 40 2.57 2.40 -3.94
C PRO A 40 3.33 3.52 -4.66
N ILE A 41 3.90 3.25 -5.83
CA ILE A 41 4.59 4.26 -6.63
C ILE A 41 3.60 5.35 -7.06
N LEU A 42 2.43 4.93 -7.57
CA LEU A 42 1.35 5.83 -7.95
C LEU A 42 0.77 6.55 -6.72
N GLY A 43 0.51 5.81 -5.63
CA GLY A 43 -0.02 6.37 -4.39
C GLY A 43 0.90 7.44 -3.77
N ALA A 44 2.21 7.21 -3.79
CA ALA A 44 3.20 8.17 -3.31
C ALA A 44 3.27 9.42 -4.20
N TYR A 45 3.23 9.26 -5.53
CA TYR A 45 3.17 10.39 -6.45
C TYR A 45 1.95 11.28 -6.17
N VAL A 46 0.76 10.68 -6.07
CA VAL A 46 -0.50 11.40 -5.79
C VAL A 46 -0.44 12.12 -4.44
N ALA A 47 0.10 11.48 -3.41
CA ALA A 47 0.25 12.05 -2.07
C ALA A 47 1.20 13.25 -2.03
N ASP A 48 2.35 13.16 -2.70
CA ASP A 48 3.35 14.22 -2.65
C ASP A 48 3.10 15.35 -3.66
N ALA A 49 2.37 15.09 -4.76
CA ALA A 49 2.11 16.07 -5.82
C ALA A 49 0.78 16.84 -5.66
N HIS A 50 -0.31 16.20 -5.22
CA HIS A 50 -1.66 16.75 -5.35
C HIS A 50 -2.41 16.84 -4.02
N LEU A 51 -2.76 15.69 -3.43
CA LEU A 51 -3.75 15.62 -2.34
C LEU A 51 -3.13 15.83 -0.96
N GLY A 52 -1.81 15.64 -0.81
CA GLY A 52 -1.17 15.54 0.48
C GLY A 52 -1.34 14.15 1.09
N ARG A 53 -0.45 13.83 2.05
CA ARG A 53 -0.36 12.47 2.63
C ARG A 53 -1.62 12.07 3.40
N TYR A 54 -2.18 12.99 4.19
CA TYR A 54 -3.38 12.73 5.00
C TYR A 54 -4.59 12.41 4.11
N TRP A 55 -4.95 13.30 3.18
CA TRP A 55 -6.11 13.07 2.30
C TRP A 55 -5.93 11.84 1.41
N THR A 56 -4.73 11.59 0.90
CA THR A 56 -4.46 10.39 0.11
C THR A 56 -4.65 9.12 0.93
N PHE A 57 -4.25 9.14 2.22
CA PHE A 57 -4.49 8.01 3.11
C PHE A 57 -5.99 7.81 3.38
N VAL A 58 -6.74 8.89 3.66
CA VAL A 58 -8.18 8.82 3.93
C VAL A 58 -8.98 8.35 2.71
N THR A 59 -8.69 8.87 1.52
CA THR A 59 -9.37 8.41 0.30
C THR A 59 -9.00 6.97 -0.02
N ALA A 60 -7.72 6.60 0.10
CA ALA A 60 -7.28 5.24 -0.14
C ALA A 60 -7.85 4.24 0.87
N SER A 61 -7.99 4.62 2.15
CA SER A 61 -8.58 3.74 3.17
C SER A 61 -10.08 3.55 2.96
N ALA A 62 -10.81 4.57 2.52
CA ALA A 62 -12.21 4.44 2.10
C ALA A 62 -12.36 3.49 0.89
N ILE A 63 -11.50 3.62 -0.12
CA ILE A 63 -11.47 2.70 -1.27
C ILE A 63 -11.13 1.27 -0.80
N TYR A 64 -10.18 1.12 0.13
CA TYR A 64 -9.84 -0.19 0.70
C TYR A 64 -11.08 -0.81 1.35
N LEU A 65 -11.77 -0.05 2.20
CA LEU A 65 -12.97 -0.51 2.90
C LEU A 65 -14.05 -0.95 1.90
N SER A 66 -14.28 -0.17 0.84
CA SER A 66 -15.23 -0.55 -0.22
C SER A 66 -14.82 -1.86 -0.92
N GLY A 67 -13.53 -2.06 -1.20
CA GLY A 67 -13.02 -3.26 -1.85
C GLY A 67 -13.16 -4.50 -0.97
N ILE A 68 -12.84 -4.41 0.32
CA ILE A 68 -12.98 -5.55 1.23
C ILE A 68 -14.45 -5.84 1.57
N CYS A 69 -15.31 -4.82 1.62
CA CYS A 69 -16.76 -5.01 1.72
C CYS A 69 -17.31 -5.73 0.49
N LEU A 70 -16.91 -5.32 -0.73
CA LEU A 70 -17.31 -5.96 -1.98
C LEU A 70 -16.80 -7.42 -2.04
N LEU A 71 -15.55 -7.66 -1.62
CA LEU A 71 -14.99 -9.01 -1.53
C LEU A 71 -15.79 -9.89 -0.55
N THR A 72 -16.10 -9.35 0.64
CA THR A 72 -16.89 -10.05 1.65
C THR A 72 -18.29 -10.36 1.12
N LEU A 73 -18.92 -9.43 0.39
CA LEU A 73 -20.24 -9.62 -0.21
C LEU A 73 -20.21 -10.70 -1.29
N ALA A 74 -19.21 -10.68 -2.18
CA ALA A 74 -19.02 -11.68 -3.24
C ALA A 74 -18.90 -13.10 -2.68
N VAL A 75 -18.24 -13.23 -1.53
CA VAL A 75 -18.02 -14.52 -0.86
C VAL A 75 -19.24 -14.97 -0.03
N SER A 76 -20.06 -14.02 0.44
CA SER A 76 -21.20 -14.29 1.32
C SER A 76 -22.50 -14.56 0.57
N LEU A 77 -22.73 -13.89 -0.56
CA LEU A 77 -23.98 -14.02 -1.31
C LEU A 77 -23.99 -15.30 -2.15
N PRO A 78 -25.02 -16.16 -2.00
CA PRO A 78 -25.13 -17.40 -2.77
C PRO A 78 -25.33 -17.19 -4.28
N GLY A 79 -25.73 -15.99 -4.72
CA GLY A 79 -25.86 -15.62 -6.14
C GLY A 79 -24.60 -14.98 -6.76
N LEU A 80 -23.52 -14.79 -5.97
CA LEU A 80 -22.23 -14.28 -6.44
C LEU A 80 -21.10 -15.30 -6.30
N ARG A 81 -21.44 -16.55 -5.94
CA ARG A 81 -20.50 -17.66 -5.81
C ARG A 81 -21.10 -18.90 -6.47
N PRO A 82 -20.28 -19.72 -7.13
CA PRO A 82 -20.75 -20.96 -7.71
C PRO A 82 -21.23 -21.92 -6.61
N PRO A 83 -22.15 -22.85 -6.94
CA PRO A 83 -22.65 -23.83 -5.98
C PRO A 83 -21.51 -24.75 -5.51
N PRO A 84 -21.55 -25.21 -4.24
CA PRO A 84 -20.50 -26.03 -3.67
C PRO A 84 -20.41 -27.39 -4.36
N CYS A 85 -19.25 -27.71 -4.93
CA CYS A 85 -18.94 -29.04 -5.44
C CYS A 85 -18.13 -29.84 -4.41
N LYS A 86 -18.47 -31.12 -4.25
CA LYS A 86 -17.75 -32.02 -3.33
C LYS A 86 -16.41 -32.51 -3.90
N ASP A 87 -16.26 -32.54 -5.23
CA ASP A 87 -15.04 -32.99 -5.91
C ASP A 87 -14.58 -31.98 -6.97
N VAL A 88 -13.34 -31.49 -6.82
CA VAL A 88 -12.70 -30.54 -7.75
C VAL A 88 -12.40 -31.18 -9.12
N ASN A 89 -12.35 -32.51 -9.18
CA ASN A 89 -12.11 -33.31 -10.39
C ASN A 89 -13.37 -33.98 -10.95
N ALA A 90 -14.55 -33.74 -10.36
CA ALA A 90 -15.79 -34.20 -10.97
C ALA A 90 -16.00 -33.44 -12.29
N ALA A 91 -16.18 -34.17 -13.39
CA ALA A 91 -16.30 -33.63 -14.74
C ALA A 91 -17.49 -32.65 -14.94
N ASP A 92 -18.34 -32.48 -13.92
CA ASP A 92 -19.63 -31.79 -13.98
C ASP A 92 -19.78 -30.65 -12.97
N CYS A 93 -18.67 -30.09 -12.47
CA CYS A 93 -18.74 -28.92 -11.59
C CYS A 93 -18.87 -27.63 -12.43
N PRO A 94 -19.91 -26.80 -12.21
CA PRO A 94 -20.08 -25.56 -12.96
C PRO A 94 -18.93 -24.60 -12.68
N LYS A 95 -18.26 -24.17 -13.75
CA LYS A 95 -17.28 -23.08 -13.68
C LYS A 95 -17.97 -21.80 -13.22
N ALA A 96 -17.26 -20.99 -12.44
CA ALA A 96 -17.76 -19.70 -11.98
C ALA A 96 -18.26 -18.85 -13.17
N SER A 97 -19.41 -18.21 -13.00
CA SER A 97 -19.98 -17.32 -14.01
C SER A 97 -19.07 -16.12 -14.24
N THR A 98 -19.07 -15.56 -15.45
CA THR A 98 -18.27 -14.38 -15.80
C THR A 98 -18.56 -13.20 -14.87
N LEU A 99 -19.81 -13.07 -14.40
CA LEU A 99 -20.21 -12.01 -13.48
C LEU A 99 -19.63 -12.21 -12.07
N GLU A 100 -19.66 -13.44 -11.55
CA GLU A 100 -19.08 -13.79 -10.25
C GLU A 100 -17.57 -13.54 -10.24
N LEU A 101 -16.90 -13.99 -11.30
CA LEU A 101 -15.48 -13.80 -11.50
C LEU A 101 -15.11 -12.32 -11.65
N GLY A 102 -15.91 -11.57 -12.40
CA GLY A 102 -15.74 -10.13 -12.61
C GLY A 102 -15.86 -9.34 -11.32
N VAL A 103 -16.90 -9.60 -10.50
CA VAL A 103 -17.08 -8.94 -9.20
C VAL A 103 -15.95 -9.28 -8.24
N PHE A 104 -15.54 -10.55 -8.19
CA PHE A 104 -14.44 -10.99 -7.32
C PHE A 104 -13.11 -10.34 -7.67
N TYR A 105 -12.70 -10.33 -8.94
CA TYR A 105 -11.47 -9.67 -9.36
C TYR A 105 -11.56 -8.15 -9.25
N ALA A 106 -12.71 -7.54 -9.54
CA ALA A 106 -12.90 -6.11 -9.31
C ALA A 106 -12.63 -5.77 -7.84
N ALA A 107 -13.18 -6.53 -6.90
CA ALA A 107 -12.91 -6.34 -5.47
C ALA A 107 -11.41 -6.47 -5.13
N LEU A 108 -10.74 -7.50 -5.64
CA LEU A 108 -9.30 -7.70 -5.44
C LEU A 108 -8.46 -6.53 -5.98
N TYR A 109 -8.74 -6.06 -7.19
CA TYR A 109 -7.97 -4.96 -7.80
C TYR A 109 -8.29 -3.61 -7.17
N ILE A 110 -9.51 -3.39 -6.66
CA ILE A 110 -9.84 -2.21 -5.83
C ILE A 110 -9.00 -2.22 -4.55
N ILE A 111 -8.92 -3.37 -3.86
CA ILE A 111 -8.04 -3.53 -2.68
C ILE A 111 -6.58 -3.29 -3.06
N ALA A 112 -6.15 -3.79 -4.22
CA ALA A 112 -4.78 -3.61 -4.68
C ALA A 112 -4.44 -2.14 -4.88
N PHE A 113 -5.29 -1.41 -5.59
CA PHE A 113 -5.15 0.03 -5.80
C PHE A 113 -5.13 0.82 -4.47
N ALA A 114 -6.05 0.50 -3.56
CA ALA A 114 -6.14 1.13 -2.24
C ALA A 114 -4.91 0.88 -1.36
N THR A 115 -4.30 -0.32 -1.48
CA THR A 115 -3.09 -0.69 -0.74
C THR A 115 -1.91 0.22 -1.11
N GLY A 116 -1.84 0.65 -2.37
CA GLY A 116 -0.84 1.61 -2.85
C GLY A 116 -0.93 2.98 -2.19
N GLY A 117 -2.14 3.47 -1.91
CA GLY A 117 -2.33 4.76 -1.23
C GLY A 117 -2.18 4.69 0.30
N THR A 118 -2.40 3.53 0.91
CA THR A 118 -2.35 3.38 2.37
C THR A 118 -0.95 3.05 2.90
N LYS A 119 -0.26 2.06 2.32
CA LYS A 119 1.04 1.55 2.81
C LYS A 119 2.15 2.60 2.93
N PRO A 120 2.48 3.41 1.90
CA PRO A 120 3.58 4.37 2.00
C PRO A 120 3.22 5.60 2.85
N ASN A 121 1.93 5.93 2.93
CA ASN A 121 1.49 7.16 3.59
C ASN A 121 1.34 7.00 5.11
N ILE A 122 0.93 5.83 5.61
CA ILE A 122 0.70 5.65 7.06
C ILE A 122 1.99 5.81 7.89
N SER A 123 3.11 5.24 7.43
CA SER A 123 4.40 5.31 8.12
C SER A 123 4.98 6.73 8.07
N THR A 124 4.79 7.43 6.95
CA THR A 124 5.29 8.79 6.78
C THR A 124 4.44 9.83 7.53
N ILE A 125 3.12 9.59 7.69
CA ILE A 125 2.25 10.38 8.57
C ILE A 125 2.66 10.19 10.03
N GLY A 126 2.89 8.94 10.46
CA GLY A 126 3.35 8.62 11.81
C GLY A 126 4.72 9.25 12.14
N ALA A 127 5.70 9.10 11.24
CA ALA A 127 6.98 9.80 11.36
C ALA A 127 6.83 11.33 11.41
N GLY A 128 5.79 11.85 10.76
CA GLY A 128 5.52 13.28 10.68
C GLY A 128 5.03 13.92 11.97
N GLN A 129 4.61 13.12 12.95
CA GLN A 129 4.11 13.63 14.24
C GLN A 129 5.23 14.10 15.17
N PHE A 130 6.44 13.56 15.01
CA PHE A 130 7.60 13.89 15.83
C PHE A 130 8.48 14.95 15.15
N ASP A 131 9.02 15.89 15.94
CA ASP A 131 10.02 16.87 15.53
C ASP A 131 11.43 16.28 15.65
N ASP A 132 12.18 16.28 14.55
CA ASP A 132 13.54 15.73 14.51
C ASP A 132 14.57 16.64 15.20
N PHE A 133 14.21 17.89 15.49
CA PHE A 133 15.06 18.88 16.15
C PHE A 133 14.95 18.85 17.68
N ASP A 134 13.92 18.18 18.24
CA ASP A 134 13.81 17.95 19.69
C ASP A 134 14.40 16.57 20.04
N PRO A 135 15.45 16.48 20.88
CA PRO A 135 16.05 15.19 21.26
C PRO A 135 15.07 14.24 21.96
N LYS A 136 14.07 14.75 22.70
CA LYS A 136 13.06 13.92 23.38
C LYS A 136 12.10 13.29 22.37
N GLU A 137 11.54 14.10 21.46
CA GLU A 137 10.61 13.59 20.44
C GLU A 137 11.30 12.64 19.46
N LYS A 138 12.58 12.90 19.14
CA LYS A 138 13.39 11.99 18.31
C LYS A 138 13.57 10.61 18.95
N ALA A 139 13.78 10.54 20.27
CA ALA A 139 13.84 9.25 20.98
C ALA A 139 12.48 8.54 20.99
N GLN A 140 11.39 9.27 21.20
CA GLN A 140 10.02 8.73 21.15
C GLN A 140 9.66 8.19 19.77
N LYS A 141 10.10 8.86 18.68
CA LYS A 141 9.93 8.39 17.31
C LYS A 141 10.52 6.99 17.09
N LEU A 142 11.71 6.72 17.62
CA LEU A 142 12.35 5.40 17.52
C LEU A 142 11.53 4.33 18.27
N SER A 143 11.07 4.64 19.48
CA SER A 143 10.21 3.75 20.27
C SER A 143 8.88 3.46 19.55
N PHE A 144 8.26 4.49 18.97
CA PHE A 144 7.06 4.36 18.14
C PHE A 144 7.27 3.39 16.97
N PHE A 145 8.37 3.53 16.23
CA PHE A 145 8.67 2.63 15.11
C PHE A 145 8.95 1.19 15.56
N SER A 146 9.60 1.01 16.70
CA SER A 146 9.82 -0.31 17.31
C SER A 146 8.49 -0.99 17.66
N LEU A 147 7.60 -0.28 18.37
CA LEU A 147 6.28 -0.81 18.75
C LEU A 147 5.39 -1.06 17.53
N TRP A 148 5.46 -0.19 16.53
CA TRP A 148 4.74 -0.35 15.26
C TRP A 148 5.18 -1.62 14.53
N MET A 149 6.48 -1.88 14.43
CA MET A 149 7.01 -3.11 13.83
C MET A 149 6.59 -4.36 14.60
N LEU A 150 6.69 -4.33 15.94
CA LEU A 150 6.20 -5.42 16.79
C LEU A 150 4.72 -5.72 16.53
N SER A 151 3.89 -4.67 16.45
CA SER A 151 2.45 -4.78 16.18
C SER A 151 2.17 -5.36 14.78
N ILE A 152 2.97 -5.01 13.77
CA ILE A 152 2.88 -5.59 12.43
C ILE A 152 3.16 -7.10 12.49
N PHE A 153 4.25 -7.53 13.12
CA PHE A 153 4.59 -8.95 13.19
C PHE A 153 3.53 -9.77 13.92
N ILE A 154 3.01 -9.26 15.04
CA ILE A 154 1.88 -9.88 15.74
C ILE A 154 0.66 -9.95 14.80
N GLY A 155 0.31 -8.86 14.13
CA GLY A 155 -0.82 -8.83 13.20
C GLY A 155 -0.66 -9.72 11.96
N VAL A 156 0.58 -10.03 11.55
CA VAL A 156 0.88 -11.02 10.50
C VAL A 156 0.71 -12.43 11.04
N LEU A 157 1.21 -12.71 12.24
CA LEU A 157 1.03 -14.00 12.92
C LEU A 157 -0.46 -14.35 13.03
N PHE A 158 -1.26 -13.46 13.62
CA PHE A 158 -2.72 -13.64 13.73
C PHE A 158 -3.42 -13.77 12.37
N GLY A 159 -2.94 -13.01 11.36
CA GLY A 159 -3.49 -13.05 10.00
C GLY A 159 -3.22 -14.38 9.28
N ASN A 160 -2.08 -15.02 9.55
CA ASN A 160 -1.70 -16.27 8.90
C ASN A 160 -2.13 -17.53 9.67
N THR A 161 -2.47 -17.39 10.96
CA THR A 161 -2.94 -18.52 11.78
C THR A 161 -4.44 -18.47 11.98
N ILE A 162 -4.93 -17.53 12.79
CA ILE A 162 -6.34 -17.49 13.23
C ILE A 162 -7.28 -17.16 12.07
N VAL A 163 -6.94 -16.17 11.23
CA VAL A 163 -7.81 -15.80 10.10
C VAL A 163 -7.88 -16.92 9.08
N VAL A 164 -6.75 -17.55 8.75
CA VAL A 164 -6.70 -18.71 7.83
C VAL A 164 -7.50 -19.88 8.40
N TYR A 165 -7.34 -20.17 9.70
CA TYR A 165 -8.13 -21.21 10.37
C TYR A 165 -9.63 -20.97 10.26
N ILE A 166 -10.08 -19.72 10.48
CA ILE A 166 -11.50 -19.33 10.35
C ILE A 166 -11.98 -19.48 8.89
N GLN A 167 -11.17 -19.08 7.92
CA GLN A 167 -11.51 -19.21 6.49
C GLN A 167 -11.71 -20.67 6.09
N ASP A 168 -10.83 -21.56 6.54
CA ASP A 168 -10.85 -22.98 6.14
C ASP A 168 -11.89 -23.81 6.90
N ASN A 169 -12.10 -23.55 8.20
CA ASN A 169 -12.92 -24.40 9.06
C ASN A 169 -14.32 -23.85 9.36
N VAL A 170 -14.49 -22.53 9.38
CA VAL A 170 -15.77 -21.89 9.76
C VAL A 170 -16.46 -21.32 8.53
N GLY A 171 -15.71 -20.60 7.69
CA GLY A 171 -16.20 -20.10 6.41
C GLY A 171 -15.56 -18.80 5.98
N TRP A 172 -15.50 -18.62 4.67
CA TRP A 172 -14.87 -17.48 4.00
C TRP A 172 -15.55 -16.14 4.30
N ALA A 173 -16.87 -16.13 4.51
CA ALA A 173 -17.62 -14.92 4.85
C ALA A 173 -17.12 -14.29 6.16
N LEU A 174 -16.98 -15.09 7.23
CA LEU A 174 -16.41 -14.64 8.50
C LEU A 174 -14.91 -14.36 8.38
N GLY A 175 -14.21 -15.18 7.60
CA GLY A 175 -12.78 -15.03 7.34
C GLY A 175 -12.38 -13.70 6.70
N TYR A 176 -13.22 -13.13 5.82
CA TYR A 176 -13.02 -11.79 5.26
C TYR A 176 -13.76 -10.68 6.03
N GLY A 177 -14.88 -11.01 6.67
CA GLY A 177 -15.66 -10.07 7.48
C GLY A 177 -14.93 -9.58 8.73
N ILE A 178 -14.20 -10.44 9.45
CA ILE A 178 -13.43 -10.05 10.64
C ILE A 178 -12.35 -9.00 10.28
N PRO A 179 -11.48 -9.23 9.27
CA PRO A 179 -10.56 -8.21 8.82
C PRO A 179 -11.23 -6.93 8.30
N ALA A 180 -12.41 -7.03 7.67
CA ALA A 180 -13.17 -5.86 7.21
C ALA A 180 -13.65 -5.00 8.39
N ALA A 181 -14.21 -5.63 9.43
CA ALA A 181 -14.62 -4.94 10.65
C ALA A 181 -13.43 -4.30 11.38
N GLY A 182 -12.30 -5.02 11.50
CA GLY A 182 -11.07 -4.49 12.08
C GLY A 182 -10.53 -3.29 11.29
N LEU A 183 -10.59 -3.35 9.95
CA LEU A 183 -10.21 -2.22 9.11
C LEU A 183 -11.14 -1.02 9.31
N ALA A 184 -12.46 -1.23 9.31
CA ALA A 184 -13.44 -0.17 9.57
C ALA A 184 -13.20 0.52 10.92
N LEU A 185 -12.99 -0.26 11.98
CA LEU A 185 -12.66 0.26 13.30
C LEU A 185 -11.37 1.09 13.28
N SER A 186 -10.32 0.60 12.61
CA SER A 186 -9.05 1.32 12.52
C SER A 186 -9.16 2.66 11.77
N ILE A 187 -10.00 2.70 10.71
CA ILE A 187 -10.28 3.94 9.96
C ILE A 187 -11.03 4.92 10.85
N THR A 188 -12.05 4.46 11.59
CA THR A 188 -12.80 5.31 12.53
C THR A 188 -11.89 5.91 13.60
N ILE A 189 -11.02 5.10 14.22
CA ILE A 189 -10.05 5.59 15.21
C ILE A 189 -9.12 6.64 14.61
N PHE A 190 -8.62 6.40 13.40
CA PHE A 190 -7.76 7.36 12.69
C PHE A 190 -8.49 8.67 12.40
N LEU A 191 -9.75 8.62 11.95
CA LEU A 191 -10.54 9.81 11.65
C LEU A 191 -10.90 10.60 12.91
N VAL A 192 -11.22 9.93 14.02
CA VAL A 192 -11.43 10.58 15.33
C VAL A 192 -10.15 11.27 15.83
N GLY A 193 -8.98 10.72 15.50
CA GLY A 193 -7.68 11.32 15.81
C GLY A 193 -7.30 12.56 14.99
N THR A 194 -8.03 12.87 13.92
CA THR A 194 -7.72 13.98 12.99
C THR A 194 -7.38 15.32 13.65
N PRO A 195 -8.14 15.84 14.64
CA PRO A 195 -7.82 17.14 15.24
C PRO A 195 -6.49 17.15 16.02
N PHE A 196 -5.96 15.98 16.40
CA PHE A 196 -4.71 15.86 17.15
C PHE A 196 -3.47 15.72 16.26
N TYR A 197 -3.65 15.56 14.94
CA TYR A 197 -2.52 15.32 14.03
C TYR A 197 -1.82 16.61 13.59
N ARG A 198 -0.49 16.57 13.58
CA ARG A 198 0.36 17.59 12.96
C ARG A 198 0.36 17.39 11.44
N HIS A 199 -0.31 18.29 10.73
CA HIS A 199 -0.43 18.24 9.28
C HIS A 199 0.78 18.93 8.61
N LYS A 200 1.60 18.16 7.87
CA LYS A 200 2.69 18.71 7.05
C LYS A 200 2.16 19.06 5.65
N LYS A 201 2.53 20.25 5.16
CA LYS A 201 2.20 20.67 3.79
C LYS A 201 2.88 19.75 2.75
N PRO A 202 2.26 19.53 1.58
CA PRO A 202 2.87 18.73 0.51
C PRO A 202 4.25 19.31 0.12
N ALA A 203 5.29 18.48 0.14
CA ALA A 203 6.67 18.91 -0.10
C ALA A 203 7.08 18.88 -1.59
N GLY A 204 6.13 18.61 -2.48
CA GLY A 204 6.32 18.33 -3.90
C GLY A 204 6.86 16.92 -4.15
N SER A 205 6.58 16.36 -5.34
CA SER A 205 6.99 15.00 -5.67
C SER A 205 8.50 14.88 -6.00
N PRO A 206 9.24 13.98 -5.34
CA PRO A 206 10.62 13.64 -5.73
C PRO A 206 10.74 13.19 -7.18
N PHE A 207 9.73 12.51 -7.72
CA PHE A 207 9.70 12.07 -9.12
C PHE A 207 9.78 13.23 -10.09
N THR A 208 9.10 14.35 -9.81
CA THR A 208 9.19 15.56 -10.64
C THR A 208 10.60 16.15 -10.63
N LYS A 209 11.30 16.09 -9.49
CA LYS A 209 12.69 16.55 -9.39
C LYS A 209 13.63 15.63 -10.17
N MET A 210 13.48 14.32 -10.03
CA MET A 210 14.26 13.34 -10.80
C MET A 210 14.03 13.52 -12.30
N ALA A 211 12.77 13.64 -12.74
CA ALA A 211 12.43 13.88 -14.14
C ALA A 211 13.05 15.19 -14.68
N ARG A 212 13.02 16.28 -13.89
CA ARG A 212 13.70 17.53 -14.27
C ARG A 212 15.20 17.35 -14.46
N VAL A 213 15.87 16.60 -13.58
CA VAL A 213 17.31 16.33 -13.70
C VAL A 213 17.60 15.49 -14.95
N VAL A 214 16.83 14.42 -15.20
CA VAL A 214 17.00 13.59 -16.41
C VAL A 214 16.78 14.42 -17.68
N VAL A 215 15.70 15.20 -17.75
CA VAL A 215 15.42 16.06 -18.90
C VAL A 215 16.51 17.13 -19.08
N ALA A 216 16.98 17.75 -18.00
CA ALA A 216 18.06 18.72 -18.05
C ALA A 216 19.38 18.10 -18.51
N ALA A 217 19.72 16.89 -18.03
CA ALA A 217 20.90 16.15 -18.42
C ALA A 217 20.86 15.76 -19.90
N LEU A 218 19.73 15.25 -20.40
CA LEU A 218 19.55 14.92 -21.82
C LEU A 218 19.65 16.16 -22.70
N ARG A 219 19.03 17.28 -22.31
CA ARG A 219 19.09 18.55 -23.06
C ARG A 219 20.48 19.17 -23.05
N LYS A 220 21.23 19.04 -21.96
CA LYS A 220 22.57 19.61 -21.77
C LYS A 220 23.69 18.58 -21.99
N TRP A 221 23.42 17.45 -22.65
CA TRP A 221 24.40 16.39 -22.84
C TRP A 221 25.69 16.89 -23.50
N ARG A 222 25.60 17.88 -24.39
CA ARG A 222 26.74 18.45 -25.11
C ARG A 222 27.47 19.58 -24.36
N VAL A 223 27.03 19.95 -23.16
CA VAL A 223 27.64 21.03 -22.37
C VAL A 223 28.80 20.46 -21.54
N PRO A 224 30.01 21.03 -21.61
CA PRO A 224 31.12 20.58 -20.78
C PRO A 224 30.81 20.81 -19.30
N VAL A 225 31.12 19.82 -18.46
CA VAL A 225 30.94 19.92 -17.01
C VAL A 225 31.98 20.91 -16.46
N PRO A 226 31.59 21.96 -15.73
CA PRO A 226 32.54 22.91 -15.16
C PRO A 226 33.47 22.23 -14.16
N ILE A 227 34.75 22.62 -14.17
CA ILE A 227 35.78 22.08 -13.27
C ILE A 227 35.52 22.52 -11.82
N ASN A 228 34.96 23.71 -11.64
CA ASN A 228 34.66 24.28 -10.33
C ASN A 228 33.23 23.93 -9.87
N ARG A 229 33.11 23.29 -8.71
CA ARG A 229 31.82 22.81 -8.17
C ARG A 229 30.88 23.94 -7.75
N LEU A 230 31.41 25.13 -7.52
CA LEU A 230 30.62 26.32 -7.16
C LEU A 230 29.80 26.87 -8.33
N GLU A 231 30.10 26.44 -9.56
CA GLU A 231 29.36 26.84 -10.77
C GLU A 231 28.14 25.93 -11.04
N LEU A 232 28.00 24.83 -10.27
CA LEU A 232 26.82 23.98 -10.34
C LEU A 232 25.63 24.69 -9.71
N TYR A 233 24.45 24.44 -10.26
CA TYR A 233 23.21 25.00 -9.74
C TYR A 233 22.96 24.50 -8.30
N GLU A 234 22.97 25.42 -7.33
CA GLU A 234 22.72 25.17 -5.92
C GLU A 234 21.68 26.18 -5.39
N LEU A 235 20.80 25.72 -4.50
CA LEU A 235 19.82 26.59 -3.86
C LEU A 235 20.47 27.38 -2.71
N ASP A 236 19.96 28.56 -2.41
CA ASP A 236 20.49 29.38 -1.33
C ASP A 236 20.25 28.74 0.06
N LEU A 237 21.15 29.00 1.02
CA LEU A 237 21.10 28.47 2.39
C LEU A 237 19.83 28.91 3.13
N GLU A 238 19.31 30.10 2.83
CA GLU A 238 18.03 30.58 3.35
C GLU A 238 16.84 29.75 2.86
N GLU A 239 16.89 29.23 1.63
CA GLU A 239 15.85 28.36 1.08
C GLU A 239 15.85 27.00 1.80
N TYR A 240 17.03 26.49 2.17
CA TYR A 240 17.18 25.26 2.96
C TYR A 240 16.67 25.40 4.39
N SER A 241 17.03 26.50 5.07
CA SER A 241 16.60 26.78 6.44
C SER A 241 15.10 27.00 6.53
N LYS A 242 14.52 27.79 5.59
CA LYS A 242 13.08 28.05 5.48
C LYS A 242 12.28 26.78 5.24
N ARG A 243 12.84 25.80 4.52
CA ARG A 243 12.20 24.49 4.26
C ARG A 243 12.55 23.42 5.29
N ARG A 244 13.37 23.72 6.32
CA ARG A 244 13.96 22.77 7.28
C ARG A 244 14.54 21.53 6.58
N LYS A 245 15.37 21.73 5.56
CA LYS A 245 16.05 20.65 4.81
C LYS A 245 17.55 20.74 5.01
N PHE A 246 18.20 19.59 5.07
CA PHE A 246 19.66 19.50 5.06
C PHE A 246 20.20 19.69 3.64
N LYS A 247 21.27 20.48 3.52
CA LYS A 247 22.08 20.52 2.30
C LYS A 247 22.81 19.19 2.17
N ILE A 248 22.78 18.60 0.98
CA ILE A 248 23.54 17.38 0.67
C ILE A 248 24.82 17.83 -0.02
N GLU A 249 25.98 17.51 0.56
CA GLU A 249 27.26 17.88 -0.05
C GLU A 249 27.60 16.99 -1.24
N SER A 250 28.23 17.58 -2.25
CA SER A 250 28.71 16.86 -3.44
C SER A 250 29.83 15.89 -3.05
N THR A 251 29.61 14.59 -3.24
CA THR A 251 30.63 13.56 -3.07
C THR A 251 31.39 13.28 -4.38
N PRO A 252 32.70 12.97 -4.33
CA PRO A 252 33.52 12.71 -5.53
C PRO A 252 33.32 11.32 -6.15
N THR A 253 32.52 10.46 -5.54
CA THR A 253 32.53 9.00 -5.74
C THR A 253 32.01 8.54 -7.12
N PHE A 254 31.23 9.37 -7.82
CA PHE A 254 30.65 9.05 -9.13
C PHE A 254 31.09 10.03 -10.22
N ARG A 255 32.41 10.27 -10.35
CA ARG A 255 32.96 10.93 -11.54
C ARG A 255 33.08 9.92 -12.67
N PHE A 256 32.33 10.14 -13.75
CA PHE A 256 32.64 9.51 -15.03
C PHE A 256 33.82 10.29 -15.62
N ALA A 257 34.96 9.62 -15.77
CA ALA A 257 36.17 10.15 -16.40
C ALA A 257 35.97 10.30 -17.92
#